data_AF-D9SWE0-F1
#
_entry.id   AF-D9SWE0-F1
#
_cell.length_a   1.000
_cell.length_b   1.000
_cell.length_c   1.000
_cell.angle_alpha   90.00
_cell.angle_beta   90.00
_cell.angle_gamma   90.00
#
_symmetry.space_group_name_H-M   'P 1'
#
loop_
_entity.id
_entity.type
_entity.pdbx_description
1 polymer ?
#
loop_
_entity_poly.entity_id
_entity_poly.type
_entity_poly.pdbx_seq_one_letter_code
_entity_poly.pdbx_strand_id
1 'polypeptide(L)' 'MDDGILINTVKLCNNCLHRIKFTANCKAYPNGIPKEILEGKVDHNIPYENDNGITFEKNS' A
#
# COMPACT_ATOMS: atom_id res chain seq x y z
N MET A 1 -13.63 -6.68 -17.13
CA MET A 1 -13.29 -7.86 -16.30
C MET A 1 -12.35 -7.33 -15.25
N ASP A 2 -12.97 -6.75 -14.25
CA ASP A 2 -12.38 -5.86 -13.26
C ASP A 2 -12.57 -6.65 -11.96
N ASP A 3 -11.65 -7.57 -11.73
CA ASP A 3 -11.74 -8.67 -10.75
C ASP A 3 -11.53 -8.15 -9.31
N GLY A 4 -12.34 -7.18 -8.88
CA GLY A 4 -12.45 -6.80 -7.48
C GLY A 4 -11.20 -6.22 -6.83
N ILE A 5 -10.10 -5.97 -7.56
CA ILE A 5 -9.03 -5.10 -7.07
C ILE A 5 -9.71 -3.75 -6.82
N LEU A 6 -9.90 -3.39 -5.55
CA LEU A 6 -10.39 -2.08 -5.19
C LEU A 6 -9.45 -1.08 -5.87
N ILE A 7 -9.92 -0.44 -6.94
CA ILE A 7 -9.27 0.70 -7.60
C ILE A 7 -8.86 1.76 -6.55
N ASN A 8 -9.57 1.77 -5.42
CA ASN A 8 -9.30 2.61 -4.27
C ASN A 8 -7.97 2.31 -3.55
N THR A 9 -7.51 1.07 -3.53
CA THR A 9 -6.31 0.67 -2.79
C THR A 9 -5.04 1.18 -3.44
N VAL A 10 -4.92 1.04 -4.77
CA VAL A 10 -3.79 1.65 -5.51
C VAL A 10 -3.84 3.19 -5.41
N LYS A 11 -5.05 3.79 -5.39
CA LYS A 11 -5.22 5.22 -5.13
C LYS A 11 -4.75 5.61 -3.72
N LEU A 12 -4.99 4.78 -2.71
CA LEU A 12 -4.49 4.99 -1.35
C LEU A 12 -2.97 5.01 -1.32
N CYS A 13 -2.32 4.02 -1.96
CA CYS A 13 -0.86 3.99 -2.11
C CYS A 13 -0.34 5.25 -2.80
N ASN A 14 -1.01 5.73 -3.87
CA ASN A 14 -0.62 6.95 -4.58
C ASN A 14 -0.61 8.21 -3.69
N ASN A 15 -1.44 8.23 -2.64
CA ASN A 15 -1.57 9.36 -1.70
C ASN A 15 -0.74 9.18 -0.42
N CYS A 16 0.02 8.10 -0.29
CA CYS A 16 0.81 7.79 0.90
C CYS A 16 2.18 8.49 0.88
N LEU A 17 2.58 9.13 1.98
CA LEU A 17 3.88 9.81 2.16
C LEU A 17 5.06 8.85 2.00
N HIS A 18 4.86 7.58 2.34
CA HIS A 18 5.91 6.56 2.31
C HIS A 18 6.11 5.92 0.93
N ARG A 19 5.36 6.35 -0.09
CA ARG A 19 5.51 5.81 -1.44
C ARG A 19 6.84 6.23 -2.07
N ILE A 20 7.52 5.26 -2.68
CA ILE A 20 8.75 5.53 -3.42
C ILE A 20 8.36 5.87 -4.86
N LYS A 21 8.63 7.13 -5.28
CA LYS A 21 8.27 7.63 -6.61
C LYS A 21 8.83 6.73 -7.72
N PHE A 22 8.05 6.57 -8.79
CA PHE A 22 8.42 5.77 -9.97
C PHE A 22 8.66 4.27 -9.70
N THR A 23 8.16 3.74 -8.57
CA THR A 23 8.24 2.31 -8.24
C THR A 23 6.88 1.75 -7.82
N ALA A 24 6.79 0.42 -7.73
CA ALA A 24 5.66 -0.30 -7.14
C ALA A 24 5.82 -0.54 -5.63
N ASN A 25 6.83 0.08 -4.99
CA ASN A 25 7.22 -0.17 -3.61
C ASN A 25 6.99 1.07 -2.71
N CYS A 26 7.09 0.86 -1.41
CA CYS A 26 7.05 1.92 -0.41
C CYS A 26 8.07 1.62 0.70
N LYS A 27 8.27 2.56 1.63
CA LYS A 27 9.19 2.36 2.76
C LYS A 27 8.78 1.19 3.67
N ALA A 28 7.47 0.92 3.78
CA ALA A 28 6.95 -0.22 4.54
C ALA A 28 7.30 -1.56 3.88
N TYR A 29 7.37 -1.60 2.55
CA TYR A 29 7.63 -2.79 1.76
C TYR A 29 8.64 -2.50 0.63
N PRO A 30 9.93 -2.35 0.95
CA PRO A 30 10.96 -1.98 -0.03
C PRO A 30 11.19 -3.08 -1.08
N ASN A 31 10.88 -4.34 -0.74
CA ASN A 31 11.07 -5.51 -1.58
C ASN A 31 9.82 -5.95 -2.34
N GLY A 32 8.70 -5.23 -2.21
CA GLY A 32 7.42 -5.56 -2.86
C GLY A 32 6.25 -5.58 -1.88
N ILE A 33 5.14 -4.98 -2.27
CA ILE A 33 3.93 -4.88 -1.45
C ILE A 33 3.16 -6.21 -1.53
N PRO A 34 2.72 -6.78 -0.38
CA PRO A 34 1.87 -7.98 -0.35
C PRO A 34 0.64 -7.87 -1.25
N LYS A 35 0.33 -8.95 -1.98
CA LYS A 35 -0.82 -9.00 -2.88
C LYS A 35 -2.14 -8.69 -2.16
N GLU A 36 -2.29 -9.15 -0.93
CA GLU A 36 -3.50 -8.92 -0.12
C GLU A 36 -3.72 -7.44 0.21
N ILE A 37 -2.62 -6.70 0.45
CA ILE A 37 -2.68 -5.25 0.60
C ILE A 37 -3.07 -4.63 -0.74
N LEU A 38 -2.44 -5.02 -1.86
CA LEU A 38 -2.74 -4.46 -3.20
C LEU A 38 -4.18 -4.74 -3.67
N GLU A 39 -4.73 -5.90 -3.32
CA GLU A 39 -6.11 -6.29 -3.59
C GLU A 39 -7.12 -5.60 -2.65
N GLY A 40 -6.65 -4.91 -1.60
CA GLY A 40 -7.50 -4.27 -0.59
C GLY A 40 -8.14 -5.25 0.39
N LYS A 41 -7.63 -6.49 0.49
CA LYS A 41 -8.07 -7.48 1.49
C LYS A 41 -7.57 -7.13 2.90
N VAL A 42 -6.45 -6.40 2.96
CA VAL A 42 -5.84 -5.90 4.19
C VAL A 42 -5.88 -4.38 4.17
N ASP A 43 -6.44 -3.78 5.22
CA ASP A 43 -6.43 -2.34 5.42
C ASP A 43 -5.08 -1.91 6.02
N HIS A 44 -4.26 -1.24 5.21
CA HIS A 44 -2.91 -0.81 5.61
C HIS A 44 -2.91 0.54 6.36
N ASN A 45 -4.01 0.92 7.01
CA ASN A 45 -3.99 1.92 8.09
C ASN A 45 -3.69 1.28 9.44
N ILE A 46 -3.77 -0.06 9.51
CA ILE A 46 -3.45 -0.88 10.67
C ILE A 46 -2.10 -1.57 10.41
N PRO A 47 -1.22 -1.74 11.42
CA PRO A 47 0.02 -2.48 11.25
C PRO A 47 -0.23 -3.88 10.69
N TYR A 48 0.59 -4.29 9.73
CA TYR A 48 0.51 -5.60 9.10
C TYR A 48 1.87 -6.26 9.04
N GLU A 49 1.90 -7.57 8.79
CA GLU A 49 3.15 -8.32 8.78
C GLU A 49 4.17 -7.71 7.80
N ASN A 50 5.42 -7.63 8.28
CA ASN A 50 6.58 -7.17 7.51
C ASN A 50 6.51 -5.73 6.97
N ASP A 51 5.63 -4.87 7.51
CA ASP A 51 5.45 -3.46 7.12
C ASP A 51 6.55 -2.50 7.65
N ASN A 52 7.61 -3.04 8.26
CA ASN A 52 8.67 -2.28 8.92
C ASN A 52 8.16 -1.29 9.99
N GLY A 53 6.98 -1.54 10.57
CA GLY A 53 6.33 -0.66 11.54
C GLY A 53 5.77 0.62 10.92
N ILE A 54 5.58 0.67 9.61
CA ILE A 54 5.13 1.84 8.86
C ILE A 54 3.75 1.57 8.26
N THR A 55 2.73 2.29 8.74
CA THR A 55 1.37 2.25 8.19
C THR A 55 1.10 3.40 7.23
N PHE A 56 -0.12 3.49 6.70
CA PHE A 56 -0.53 4.60 5.84
C PHE A 56 -0.42 5.96 6.54
N GLU A 57 0.27 6.89 5.88
CA GLU A 57 0.30 8.30 6.23
C GLU A 57 -0.01 9.13 4.98
N LYS A 58 -1.00 10.03 5.06
CA LYS A 58 -1.42 10.83 3.91
C LYS A 58 -0.37 11.91 3.62
N ASN A 59 0.03 12.05 2.35
CA ASN A 59 0.82 13.19 1.91
C ASN A 59 -0.05 14.47 1.93
N SER A 60 0.32 15.45 2.75
CA SER A 60 -0.37 16.74 2.91
C SER A 60 -0.38 17.59 1.64
#